data_AF-A0A6P5Z9M1-F1
#
_entry.id   AF-A0A6P5Z9M1-F1
#
_cell.length_a   1.000
_cell.length_b   1.000
_cell.length_c   1.000
_cell.angle_alpha   90.00
_cell.angle_beta   90.00
_cell.angle_gamma   90.00
#
_symmetry.space_group_name_H-M   'P 1'
#
loop_
_entity.id
_entity.type
_entity.pdbx_description
1 polymer ?
#
loop_
_entity_poly.entity_id
_entity_poly.type
_entity_poly.pdbx_seq_one_letter_code
_entity_poly.pdbx_strand_id
1 'polypeptide(L)'
;MAAGLKRDPIVILRIDGEDLLEFINGPSYEAEMAPLFSQIRSDDASLRDCIIKALEKLTVDQGMPPSSDSWVMSNIAEPALRSWDWRGNDQEKPVPQETFLEEFKKVAERVTQNLKEQPVIVAHSENTFDGSGIKRLLSSKFELDKSLNAALENVPKVRNGKISKEYLRVVLDVVAPSAGLPPTGAFEQIDKVVADIFNMKNADDVKMVKEDEFKKLLKDFLGSIMLQLEGNPISVSSNSVVHEPLASSSSLLQPPS
;
A
#
# COMPACT_ATOMS: atom_id res chain seq x y z
N MET A 1 -6.98 -3.69 30.04
CA MET A 1 -7.63 -4.24 28.83
C MET A 1 -6.92 -3.63 27.64
N ALA A 2 -6.18 -4.41 26.86
CA ALA A 2 -5.51 -3.92 25.66
C ALA A 2 -6.59 -3.51 24.66
N ALA A 3 -6.62 -2.23 24.28
CA ALA A 3 -7.45 -1.77 23.18
C ALA A 3 -7.01 -2.56 21.95
N GLY A 4 -7.93 -3.35 21.41
CA GLY A 4 -7.67 -4.17 20.23
C GLY A 4 -7.15 -3.27 19.11
N LEU A 5 -5.87 -3.44 18.77
CA LEU A 5 -5.36 -3.01 17.48
C LEU A 5 -6.30 -3.64 16.46
N LYS A 6 -7.16 -2.83 15.84
CA LYS A 6 -8.01 -3.25 14.74
C LYS A 6 -7.05 -3.64 13.64
N ARG A 7 -6.67 -4.92 13.61
CA ARG A 7 -5.79 -5.46 12.58
C ARG A 7 -6.56 -5.34 11.29
N ASP A 8 -5.90 -4.77 10.30
CA ASP A 8 -6.46 -4.65 8.98
C ASP A 8 -6.84 -6.05 8.47
N PRO A 9 -8.02 -6.19 7.86
CA PRO A 9 -8.43 -7.49 7.34
C PRO A 9 -7.44 -7.91 6.26
N ILE A 10 -6.76 -9.03 6.49
CA ILE A 10 -5.92 -9.68 5.48
C ILE A 10 -6.79 -10.73 4.80
N VAL A 11 -6.91 -10.60 3.48
CA VAL A 11 -7.56 -11.57 2.61
C VAL A 11 -6.49 -12.45 2.00
N ILE A 12 -6.68 -13.77 2.07
CA ILE A 12 -5.78 -14.73 1.41
C ILE A 12 -6.39 -15.06 0.05
N LEU A 13 -5.72 -14.64 -1.01
CA LEU A 13 -6.10 -14.88 -2.40
C LEU A 13 -5.26 -16.02 -2.96
N ARG A 14 -5.90 -16.91 -3.71
CA ARG A 14 -5.20 -17.90 -4.54
C ARG A 14 -5.30 -17.45 -5.98
N ILE A 15 -4.16 -17.05 -6.54
CA ILE A 15 -4.05 -16.56 -7.90
C ILE A 15 -3.63 -17.72 -8.82
N ASP A 16 -4.55 -18.19 -9.65
CA ASP A 16 -4.34 -19.33 -10.57
C ASP A 16 -4.45 -18.96 -12.06
N GLY A 17 -4.56 -17.65 -12.34
CA GLY A 17 -4.57 -17.10 -13.68
C GLY A 17 -5.95 -16.93 -14.32
N GLU A 18 -7.05 -17.36 -13.67
CA GLU A 18 -8.41 -17.15 -14.18
C GLU A 18 -8.74 -15.65 -14.29
N ASP A 19 -8.52 -14.89 -13.23
CA ASP A 19 -8.79 -13.44 -13.19
C ASP A 19 -7.92 -12.68 -14.20
N LEU A 20 -6.65 -13.07 -14.39
CA LEU A 20 -5.77 -12.47 -15.39
C LEU A 20 -6.24 -12.76 -16.80
N LEU A 21 -6.75 -13.97 -17.05
CA LEU A 21 -7.31 -14.36 -18.35
C LEU A 21 -8.60 -13.58 -18.65
N GLU A 22 -9.45 -13.37 -17.65
CA GLU A 22 -10.65 -12.53 -17.77
C GLU A 22 -10.25 -11.09 -18.07
N PHE A 23 -9.28 -10.53 -17.34
CA PHE A 23 -8.78 -9.17 -17.55
C PHE A 23 -8.30 -8.94 -18.99
N ILE A 24 -7.41 -9.78 -19.53
CA ILE A 24 -6.85 -9.58 -20.88
C ILE A 24 -7.84 -9.82 -22.04
N ASN A 25 -8.96 -10.49 -21.75
CA ASN A 25 -10.05 -10.69 -22.70
C ASN A 25 -11.24 -9.75 -22.45
N GLY A 26 -11.18 -8.99 -21.36
CA GLY A 26 -12.22 -8.07 -20.93
C GLY A 26 -12.19 -6.74 -21.70
N PRO A 27 -13.30 -6.00 -21.66
CA PRO A 27 -13.41 -4.71 -22.35
C PRO A 27 -12.57 -3.60 -21.70
N SER A 28 -12.14 -3.76 -20.45
CA SER A 28 -11.30 -2.76 -19.75
C SER A 28 -9.82 -2.86 -20.09
N TYR A 29 -9.38 -3.96 -20.71
CA TYR A 29 -7.97 -4.26 -20.99
C TYR A 29 -7.23 -3.09 -21.66
N GLU A 30 -7.73 -2.62 -22.81
CA GLU A 30 -7.05 -1.54 -23.55
C GLU A 30 -7.12 -0.21 -22.79
N ALA A 31 -8.24 0.06 -22.11
CA ALA A 31 -8.45 1.30 -21.35
C ALA A 31 -7.51 1.41 -20.14
N GLU A 32 -7.16 0.27 -19.52
CA GLU A 32 -6.22 0.21 -18.40
C GLU A 32 -4.76 0.12 -18.87
N MET A 33 -4.46 -0.64 -19.93
CA MET A 33 -3.09 -0.87 -20.38
C MET A 33 -2.49 0.28 -21.21
N ALA A 34 -3.30 1.03 -21.97
CA ALA A 34 -2.82 2.19 -22.73
C ALA A 34 -2.19 3.31 -21.86
N PRO A 35 -2.84 3.78 -20.76
CA PRO A 35 -2.22 4.76 -19.88
C PRO A 35 -1.02 4.18 -19.11
N LEU A 36 -1.04 2.89 -18.75
CA LEU A 36 0.11 2.21 -18.14
C LEU A 36 1.31 2.19 -19.10
N PHE A 37 1.10 1.86 -20.38
CA PHE A 37 2.16 1.90 -21.39
C PHE A 37 2.80 3.28 -21.51
N SER A 38 1.98 4.33 -21.50
CA SER A 38 2.46 5.72 -21.56
C SER A 38 3.32 6.11 -20.36
N GLN A 39 3.08 5.51 -19.18
CA GLN A 39 3.86 5.76 -17.97
C GLN A 39 5.17 4.96 -17.92
N ILE A 40 5.19 3.74 -18.44
CA ILE A 40 6.37 2.85 -18.38
C ILE A 40 7.33 3.03 -19.56
N ARG A 41 6.82 3.54 -20.69
CA ARG A 41 7.60 3.77 -21.90
C ARG A 41 8.66 4.83 -21.64
N SER A 42 9.89 4.48 -22.02
CA SER A 42 11.03 5.38 -22.08
C SER A 42 11.62 5.29 -23.49
N ASP A 43 12.25 6.36 -23.96
CA ASP A 43 12.77 6.46 -25.34
C ASP A 43 13.73 5.32 -25.72
N ASP A 44 14.39 4.71 -24.73
CA ASP A 44 15.36 3.62 -24.95
C ASP A 44 14.84 2.21 -24.60
N ALA A 45 13.66 2.09 -23.98
CA ALA A 45 13.18 0.80 -23.45
C ALA A 45 12.82 -0.19 -24.56
N SER A 46 13.27 -1.45 -24.43
CA SER A 46 12.84 -2.52 -25.32
C SER A 46 11.38 -2.92 -25.04
N LEU A 47 10.72 -3.57 -26.00
CA LEU A 47 9.37 -4.11 -25.78
C LEU A 47 9.34 -5.07 -24.58
N ARG A 48 10.39 -5.90 -24.43
CA ARG A 48 10.52 -6.82 -23.29
C ARG A 48 10.55 -6.07 -21.96
N ASP A 49 11.31 -4.98 -21.86
CA ASP A 49 11.38 -4.17 -20.64
C ASP A 49 10.03 -3.50 -20.33
N CYS A 50 9.32 -3.04 -21.36
CA CYS A 50 7.96 -2.51 -21.21
C CYS A 50 7.00 -3.59 -20.69
N ILE A 51 7.06 -4.82 -21.20
CA ILE A 51 6.21 -5.92 -20.71
C ILE A 51 6.55 -6.27 -19.26
N ILE A 52 7.82 -6.37 -18.90
CA ILE A 52 8.24 -6.64 -17.50
C ILE A 52 7.69 -5.56 -16.57
N LYS A 53 7.90 -4.27 -16.91
CA LYS A 53 7.37 -3.16 -16.13
C LYS A 53 5.85 -3.17 -16.03
N ALA A 54 5.15 -3.58 -17.10
CA ALA A 54 3.71 -3.69 -17.07
C ALA A 54 3.25 -4.82 -16.13
N LEU A 55 3.90 -5.99 -16.16
CA LEU A 55 3.64 -7.09 -15.22
C LEU A 55 3.93 -6.69 -13.76
N GLU A 56 4.89 -5.80 -13.51
CA GLU A 56 5.16 -5.22 -12.18
C GLU A 56 4.10 -4.20 -11.73
N LYS A 57 3.33 -3.64 -12.66
CA LYS A 57 2.27 -2.65 -12.36
C LYS A 57 0.90 -3.27 -12.16
N LEU A 58 0.67 -4.48 -12.69
CA LEU A 58 -0.56 -5.22 -12.41
C LEU A 58 -0.60 -5.66 -10.94
N THR A 59 -1.81 -5.69 -10.37
CA THR A 59 -2.07 -6.14 -9.00
C THR A 59 -2.90 -7.41 -9.02
N VAL A 60 -3.23 -7.90 -7.82
CA VAL A 60 -4.17 -9.00 -7.62
C VAL A 60 -5.56 -8.70 -8.20
N ASP A 61 -5.92 -7.42 -8.39
CA ASP A 61 -7.20 -7.02 -8.98
C ASP A 61 -7.27 -7.37 -10.47
N GLN A 62 -6.13 -7.38 -11.17
CA GLN A 62 -6.00 -7.89 -12.53
C GLN A 62 -5.54 -9.36 -12.55
N GLY A 63 -5.62 -10.08 -11.43
CA GLY A 63 -5.24 -11.50 -11.34
C GLY A 63 -3.74 -11.76 -11.42
N MET A 64 -2.89 -10.75 -11.18
CA MET A 64 -1.43 -10.90 -11.22
C MET A 64 -0.85 -10.91 -9.79
N PRO A 65 -0.10 -11.95 -9.38
CA PRO A 65 0.64 -11.88 -8.13
C PRO A 65 1.80 -10.87 -8.25
N PRO A 66 2.30 -10.31 -7.12
CA PRO A 66 3.35 -9.30 -7.15
C PRO A 66 4.62 -9.76 -7.89
N SER A 67 4.87 -9.24 -9.09
CA SER A 67 6.05 -9.59 -9.89
C SER A 67 7.37 -9.12 -9.27
N SER A 68 7.31 -8.21 -8.30
CA SER A 68 8.47 -7.80 -7.49
C SER A 68 8.98 -8.90 -6.55
N ASP A 69 8.15 -9.92 -6.27
CA ASP A 69 8.59 -11.10 -5.53
C ASP A 69 9.49 -11.97 -6.42
N SER A 70 10.66 -12.34 -5.88
CA SER A 70 11.67 -13.10 -6.63
C SER A 70 11.15 -14.45 -7.10
N TRP A 71 10.29 -15.13 -6.33
CA TRP A 71 9.77 -16.42 -6.72
C TRP A 71 8.78 -16.28 -7.88
N VAL A 72 7.90 -15.27 -7.82
CA VAL A 72 6.94 -14.98 -8.90
C VAL A 72 7.68 -14.64 -10.19
N MET A 73 8.69 -13.77 -10.12
CA MET A 73 9.49 -13.42 -11.30
C MET A 73 10.15 -14.66 -11.92
N SER A 74 10.85 -15.47 -11.13
CA SER A 74 11.62 -16.61 -11.65
C SER A 74 10.78 -17.79 -12.11
N ASN A 75 9.63 -18.04 -11.49
CA ASN A 75 8.82 -19.24 -11.76
C ASN A 75 7.58 -18.96 -12.62
N ILE A 76 7.09 -17.72 -12.66
CA ILE A 76 5.87 -17.35 -13.39
C ILE A 76 6.19 -16.42 -14.57
N ALA A 77 6.74 -15.22 -14.30
CA ALA A 77 6.88 -14.19 -15.33
C ALA A 77 8.03 -14.48 -16.31
N GLU A 78 9.21 -14.85 -15.82
CA GLU A 78 10.38 -15.09 -16.67
C GLU A 78 10.21 -16.29 -17.61
N PRO A 79 9.64 -17.44 -17.19
CA PRO A 79 9.34 -18.54 -18.11
C PRO A 79 8.34 -18.16 -19.22
N ALA A 80 7.34 -17.32 -18.91
CA ALA A 80 6.43 -16.77 -19.91
C ALA A 80 7.15 -15.88 -20.94
N LEU A 81 8.11 -15.08 -20.48
CA LEU A 81 8.93 -14.22 -21.35
C LEU A 81 9.95 -15.02 -22.18
N ARG A 82 10.48 -16.12 -21.66
CA ARG A 82 11.43 -16.98 -22.41
C ARG A 82 10.75 -17.79 -23.50
N SER A 83 9.50 -18.19 -23.27
CA SER A 83 8.67 -18.90 -24.26
C SER A 83 7.94 -17.95 -25.22
N TRP A 84 8.13 -16.63 -25.04
CA TRP A 84 7.63 -15.60 -25.93
C TRP A 84 8.63 -15.35 -27.06
N ASP A 85 8.30 -15.87 -28.24
CA ASP A 85 9.05 -15.67 -29.48
C ASP A 85 8.71 -14.31 -30.09
N TRP A 86 9.31 -13.23 -29.59
CA TRP A 86 9.27 -11.94 -30.29
C TRP A 86 10.09 -12.02 -31.58
N ARG A 87 9.41 -11.97 -32.74
CA ARG A 87 10.05 -11.93 -34.08
C ARG A 87 10.01 -10.53 -34.71
N GLY A 88 9.72 -9.48 -33.94
CA GLY A 88 9.73 -8.13 -34.45
C GLY A 88 11.15 -7.58 -34.57
N ASN A 89 11.31 -6.53 -35.38
CA ASN A 89 12.60 -5.93 -35.63
C ASN A 89 12.99 -5.04 -34.44
N ASP A 90 14.02 -5.40 -33.66
CA ASP A 90 14.51 -4.64 -32.48
C ASP A 90 14.97 -3.19 -32.80
N GLN A 91 14.94 -2.80 -34.08
CA GLN A 91 15.26 -1.47 -34.59
C GLN A 91 14.06 -0.50 -34.67
N GLU A 92 12.81 -0.98 -34.56
CA GLU A 92 11.63 -0.10 -34.50
C GLU A 92 11.47 0.50 -33.10
N LYS A 93 12.33 1.47 -32.79
CA LYS A 93 12.12 2.36 -31.66
C LYS A 93 11.49 3.66 -32.17
N PRO A 94 10.39 4.12 -31.55
CA PRO A 94 9.77 3.56 -30.35
C PRO A 94 8.68 2.52 -30.66
N VAL A 95 8.50 1.57 -29.74
CA VAL A 95 7.48 0.51 -29.85
C VAL A 95 6.07 1.12 -29.96
N PRO A 96 5.30 0.79 -31.01
CA PRO A 96 3.90 1.20 -31.12
C PRO A 96 3.05 0.65 -29.97
N GLN A 97 2.04 1.42 -29.54
CA GLN A 97 1.15 1.00 -28.46
C GLN A 97 0.35 -0.26 -28.83
N GLU A 98 -0.15 -0.33 -30.06
CA GLU A 98 -0.91 -1.49 -30.56
C GLU A 98 -0.08 -2.77 -30.48
N THR A 99 1.18 -2.70 -30.92
CA THR A 99 2.15 -3.79 -30.80
C THR A 99 2.38 -4.20 -29.35
N PHE A 100 2.53 -3.23 -28.44
CA PHE A 100 2.68 -3.52 -27.02
C PHE A 100 1.46 -4.26 -26.46
N LEU A 101 0.24 -3.82 -26.78
CA LEU A 101 -0.99 -4.46 -26.28
C LEU A 101 -1.12 -5.90 -26.80
N GLU A 102 -0.93 -6.13 -28.09
CA GLU A 102 -1.01 -7.46 -28.67
C GLU A 102 0.04 -8.42 -28.09
N GLU A 103 1.28 -7.95 -27.91
CA GLU A 103 2.37 -8.78 -27.40
C GLU A 103 2.28 -8.99 -25.89
N PHE A 104 1.88 -7.97 -25.13
CA PHE A 104 1.60 -8.13 -23.71
C PHE A 104 0.54 -9.20 -23.48
N LYS A 105 -0.54 -9.20 -24.28
CA LYS A 105 -1.60 -10.21 -24.19
C LYS A 105 -1.04 -11.63 -24.37
N LYS A 106 -0.18 -11.85 -25.37
CA LYS A 106 0.47 -13.16 -25.61
C LYS A 106 1.37 -13.61 -24.46
N VAL A 107 2.04 -12.68 -23.79
CA VAL A 107 2.85 -12.99 -22.59
C VAL A 107 1.94 -13.28 -21.39
N ALA A 108 0.90 -12.47 -21.18
CA ALA A 108 -0.07 -12.66 -20.11
C ALA A 108 -0.81 -14.00 -20.22
N GLU A 109 -1.17 -14.46 -21.43
CA GLU A 109 -1.75 -15.79 -21.65
C GLU A 109 -0.81 -16.92 -21.19
N ARG A 110 0.50 -16.77 -21.39
CA ARG A 110 1.51 -17.72 -20.90
C ARG A 110 1.68 -17.63 -19.38
N VAL A 111 1.63 -16.42 -18.82
CA VAL A 111 1.61 -16.21 -17.37
C VAL A 111 0.40 -16.93 -16.75
N THR A 112 -0.79 -16.80 -17.34
CA THR A 112 -1.99 -17.57 -16.93
C THR A 112 -1.73 -19.07 -16.95
N GLN A 113 -1.06 -19.62 -17.99
CA GLN A 113 -0.73 -21.05 -18.02
C GLN A 113 0.20 -21.46 -16.88
N ASN A 114 1.25 -20.66 -16.63
CA ASN A 114 2.18 -20.92 -15.53
C ASN A 114 1.47 -20.85 -14.16
N LEU A 115 0.56 -19.89 -13.96
CA LEU A 115 -0.24 -19.76 -12.74
C LEU A 115 -1.23 -20.91 -12.55
N LYS A 116 -1.77 -21.47 -13.64
CA LYS A 116 -2.64 -22.64 -13.58
C LYS A 116 -1.90 -23.89 -13.11
N GLU A 117 -0.64 -24.04 -13.53
CA GLU A 117 0.23 -25.13 -13.09
C GLU A 117 0.76 -24.90 -11.66
N GLN A 118 1.11 -23.66 -11.32
CA GLN A 118 1.67 -23.27 -10.03
C GLN A 118 0.93 -22.03 -9.47
N PRO A 119 -0.24 -22.23 -8.86
CA PRO A 119 -1.01 -21.14 -8.26
C PRO A 119 -0.24 -20.46 -7.14
N VAL A 120 -0.36 -19.13 -7.05
CA VAL A 120 0.35 -18.33 -6.05
C VAL A 120 -0.62 -17.88 -4.97
N ILE A 121 -0.24 -18.09 -3.70
CA ILE A 121 -1.01 -17.58 -2.57
C ILE A 121 -0.52 -16.16 -2.26
N VAL A 122 -1.43 -15.20 -2.24
CA VAL A 122 -1.14 -13.79 -1.96
C VAL A 122 -1.96 -13.34 -0.75
N ALA A 123 -1.28 -12.79 0.24
CA ALA A 123 -1.90 -12.04 1.31
C ALA A 123 -2.14 -10.61 0.82
N HIS A 124 -3.40 -10.26 0.65
CA HIS A 124 -3.87 -8.95 0.24
C HIS A 124 -4.47 -8.19 1.43
N SER A 125 -4.11 -6.93 1.59
CA SER A 125 -4.75 -6.03 2.56
C SER A 125 -5.05 -4.70 1.89
N GLU A 126 -6.25 -4.18 2.09
CA GLU A 126 -6.65 -2.85 1.62
C GLU A 126 -7.17 -2.01 2.80
N ASN A 127 -6.63 -0.81 2.93
CA ASN A 127 -6.99 0.16 3.94
C ASN A 127 -7.44 1.47 3.30
N THR A 128 -8.61 1.94 3.69
CA THR A 128 -9.09 3.28 3.33
C THR A 128 -9.07 4.21 4.53
N PHE A 129 -8.37 5.33 4.39
CA PHE A 129 -8.27 6.40 5.36
C PHE A 129 -9.20 7.55 4.94
N ASP A 130 -10.40 7.57 5.51
CA ASP A 130 -11.49 8.50 5.19
C ASP A 130 -11.79 9.51 6.31
N GLY A 131 -10.96 9.52 7.36
CA GLY A 131 -11.15 10.36 8.55
C GLY A 131 -12.19 9.84 9.56
N SER A 132 -12.89 8.74 9.27
CA SER A 132 -13.93 8.18 10.17
C SER A 132 -13.36 7.77 11.55
N GLY A 133 -12.15 7.23 11.58
CA GLY A 133 -11.44 6.89 12.81
C GLY A 133 -11.18 8.11 13.70
N ILE A 134 -10.79 9.23 13.07
CA ILE A 134 -10.54 10.50 13.75
C ILE A 134 -11.86 11.08 14.26
N LYS A 135 -12.90 11.08 13.42
CA LYS A 135 -14.24 11.54 13.77
C LYS A 135 -14.81 10.80 14.97
N ARG A 136 -14.62 9.47 15.02
CA ARG A 136 -15.01 8.63 16.15
C ARG A 136 -14.23 9.01 17.42
N LEU A 137 -12.91 9.21 17.32
CA LEU A 137 -12.09 9.63 18.45
C LEU A 137 -12.52 11.02 18.97
N LEU A 138 -12.70 11.99 18.08
CA LEU A 138 -13.10 13.37 18.43
C LEU A 138 -14.50 13.45 19.04
N SER A 139 -15.38 12.50 18.71
CA SER A 139 -16.74 12.40 19.25
C SER A 139 -16.77 11.79 20.66
N SER A 140 -15.75 11.02 21.05
CA SER A 140 -15.61 10.42 22.38
C SER A 140 -14.65 11.24 23.25
N LYS A 141 -15.20 12.14 24.07
CA LYS A 141 -14.41 12.96 25.00
C LYS A 141 -13.50 12.10 25.90
N PHE A 142 -14.03 10.99 26.42
CA PHE A 142 -13.28 10.09 27.29
C PHE A 142 -12.07 9.43 26.59
N GLU A 143 -12.27 8.84 25.42
CA GLU A 143 -11.18 8.17 24.68
C GLU A 143 -10.13 9.17 24.19
N LEU A 144 -10.57 10.35 23.74
CA LEU A 144 -9.67 11.43 23.34
C LEU A 144 -8.83 11.92 24.52
N ASP A 145 -9.46 12.29 25.64
CA ASP A 145 -8.75 12.81 26.81
C ASP A 145 -7.79 11.75 27.37
N LYS A 146 -8.20 10.48 27.41
CA LYS A 146 -7.34 9.36 27.82
C LYS A 146 -6.11 9.22 26.92
N SER A 147 -6.30 9.24 25.60
CA SER A 147 -5.21 9.11 24.62
C SER A 147 -4.25 10.30 24.70
N LEU A 148 -4.79 11.52 24.82
CA LEU A 148 -4.00 12.74 24.98
C LEU A 148 -3.18 12.73 26.27
N ASN A 149 -3.80 12.38 27.40
CA ASN A 149 -3.11 12.34 28.69
C ASN A 149 -1.97 11.31 28.67
N ALA A 150 -2.22 10.11 28.15
CA ALA A 150 -1.20 9.06 28.01
C ALA A 150 -0.03 9.50 27.11
N ALA A 151 -0.32 10.20 26.00
CA ALA A 151 0.72 10.71 25.12
C ALA A 151 1.55 11.83 25.78
N LEU A 152 0.92 12.67 26.61
CA LEU A 152 1.56 13.79 27.31
C LEU A 152 2.35 13.40 28.57
N GLU A 153 2.13 12.21 29.13
CA GLU A 153 2.92 11.70 30.26
C GLU A 153 4.41 11.59 29.92
N ASN A 154 4.73 11.30 28.66
CA ASN A 154 6.11 11.09 28.20
C ASN A 154 6.76 12.35 27.62
N VAL A 155 6.07 13.49 27.61
CA VAL A 155 6.57 14.74 27.02
C VAL A 155 7.26 15.60 28.08
N PRO A 156 8.51 16.06 27.85
CA PRO A 156 9.21 16.94 28.78
C PRO A 156 8.44 18.25 29.02
N LYS A 157 8.10 18.50 30.29
CA LYS A 157 7.44 19.74 30.73
C LYS A 157 8.46 20.70 31.32
N VAL A 158 8.46 21.96 30.87
CA VAL A 158 9.27 23.02 31.47
C VAL A 158 8.72 23.33 32.88
N ARG A 159 9.53 23.92 33.78
CA ARG A 159 9.20 24.25 35.19
C ARG A 159 7.81 24.91 35.44
N ASN A 160 7.17 25.45 34.40
CA ASN A 160 5.84 26.09 34.47
C ASN A 160 4.71 25.24 33.85
N GLY A 161 4.91 23.95 33.60
CA GLY A 161 3.92 23.07 32.95
C GLY A 161 3.68 23.39 31.46
N LYS A 162 4.61 24.12 30.83
CA LYS A 162 4.55 24.46 29.41
C LYS A 162 5.23 23.38 28.56
N ILE A 163 4.69 23.19 27.35
CA ILE A 163 5.10 22.17 26.39
C ILE A 163 5.50 22.86 25.08
N SER A 164 6.61 22.42 24.47
CA SER A 164 7.07 22.90 23.17
C SER A 164 6.17 22.37 22.05
N LYS A 165 5.79 23.22 21.09
CA LYS A 165 5.08 22.79 19.87
C LYS A 165 5.89 21.80 19.03
N GLU A 166 7.21 21.72 19.22
CA GLU A 166 8.09 20.74 18.56
C GLU A 166 7.69 19.28 18.88
N TYR A 167 7.09 19.04 20.05
CA TYR A 167 6.60 17.71 20.43
C TYR A 167 5.24 17.37 19.81
N LEU A 168 4.61 18.27 19.05
CA LEU A 168 3.26 18.04 18.52
C LEU A 168 3.21 16.86 17.56
N ARG A 169 4.25 16.68 16.73
CA ARG A 169 4.35 15.51 15.83
C ARG A 169 4.54 14.22 16.62
N VAL A 170 5.39 14.25 17.66
CA VAL A 170 5.61 13.11 18.54
C VAL A 170 4.33 12.70 19.27
N VAL A 171 3.58 13.66 19.80
CA VAL A 171 2.30 13.38 20.47
C VAL A 171 1.26 12.90 19.47
N LEU A 172 1.21 13.46 18.26
CA LEU A 172 0.32 12.99 17.20
C LEU A 172 0.60 11.52 16.85
N ASP A 173 1.86 11.11 16.74
CA ASP A 173 2.24 9.72 16.44
C ASP A 173 1.74 8.73 17.49
N VAL A 174 1.73 9.14 18.77
CA VAL A 174 1.20 8.31 19.86
C VAL A 174 -0.33 8.22 19.82
N VAL A 175 -1.01 9.27 19.38
CA VAL A 175 -2.49 9.34 19.29
C VAL A 175 -3.02 8.75 17.98
N ALA A 176 -2.20 8.71 16.93
CA ALA A 176 -2.57 8.27 15.57
C ALA A 176 -3.26 6.90 15.55
N PRO A 177 -2.76 5.84 16.24
CA PRO A 177 -3.44 4.54 16.26
C PRO A 177 -4.87 4.60 16.83
N SER A 178 -5.09 5.40 17.88
CA SER A 178 -6.44 5.62 18.45
C SER A 178 -7.37 6.34 17.48
N ALA A 179 -6.80 7.16 16.60
CA ALA A 179 -7.50 7.90 15.55
C ALA A 179 -7.68 7.09 14.25
N GLY A 180 -7.19 5.84 14.19
CA GLY A 180 -7.20 5.02 12.97
C GLY A 180 -6.26 5.55 11.89
N LEU A 181 -5.26 6.35 12.27
CA LEU A 181 -4.19 6.79 11.40
C LEU A 181 -3.01 5.80 11.50
N PRO A 182 -2.28 5.57 10.40
CA PRO A 182 -1.09 4.75 10.42
C PRO A 182 0.06 5.52 11.10
N PRO A 183 1.12 4.82 11.54
CA PRO A 183 2.34 5.46 12.02
C PRO A 183 2.94 6.37 10.94
N THR A 184 3.54 7.50 11.35
CA THR A 184 4.30 8.35 10.42
C THR A 184 5.38 7.52 9.71
N GLY A 185 5.52 7.70 8.40
CA GLY A 185 6.47 6.98 7.56
C GLY A 185 5.93 5.67 6.97
N ALA A 186 4.75 5.22 7.39
CA ALA A 186 4.13 4.02 6.82
C ALA A 186 3.65 4.25 5.38
N PHE A 187 3.05 5.41 5.11
CA PHE A 187 2.50 5.75 3.81
C PHE A 187 2.73 7.23 3.47
N GLU A 188 3.51 7.49 2.43
CA GLU A 188 3.93 8.84 2.01
C GLU A 188 2.75 9.79 1.75
N GLN A 189 1.64 9.27 1.23
CA GLN A 189 0.44 10.04 0.91
C GLN A 189 -0.22 10.61 2.18
N ILE A 190 -0.25 9.82 3.26
CA ILE A 190 -0.81 10.23 4.54
C ILE A 190 0.16 11.15 5.28
N ASP A 191 1.46 10.85 5.21
CA ASP A 191 2.50 11.71 5.76
C ASP A 191 2.45 13.11 5.14
N LYS A 192 2.18 13.19 3.82
CA LYS A 192 1.99 14.46 3.11
C LYS A 192 0.79 15.24 3.63
N VAL A 193 -0.37 14.60 3.81
CA VAL A 193 -1.56 15.24 4.40
C VAL A 193 -1.24 15.82 5.78
N VAL A 194 -0.57 15.03 6.62
CA VAL A 194 -0.16 15.49 7.95
C VAL A 194 0.79 16.70 7.81
N ALA A 195 1.86 16.58 7.02
CA ALA A 195 2.84 17.64 6.84
C ALA A 195 2.23 18.95 6.31
N ASP A 196 1.31 18.88 5.35
CA ASP A 196 0.64 20.05 4.78
C ASP A 196 -0.16 20.81 5.84
N ILE A 197 -0.84 20.08 6.74
CA ILE A 197 -1.60 20.68 7.85
C ILE A 197 -0.65 21.32 8.88
N PHE A 198 0.49 20.70 9.17
CA PHE A 198 1.53 21.30 10.02
C PHE A 198 2.06 22.61 9.43
N ASN A 199 2.36 22.63 8.13
CA ASN A 199 2.84 23.83 7.47
C ASN A 199 1.78 24.95 7.47
N MET A 200 0.50 24.61 7.31
CA MET A 200 -0.59 25.58 7.31
C MET A 200 -0.88 26.17 8.71
N LYS A 201 -0.77 25.36 9.78
CA LYS A 201 -1.10 25.78 11.16
C LYS A 201 0.07 26.34 11.97
N ASN A 202 1.31 26.07 11.58
CA ASN A 202 2.49 26.57 12.29
C ASN A 202 2.87 28.02 11.93
N ALA A 203 1.98 28.79 11.31
CA ALA A 203 2.17 30.22 11.05
C ALA A 203 2.18 31.11 12.32
N ASP A 204 1.92 30.53 13.51
CA ASP A 204 1.73 31.27 14.76
C ASP A 204 2.94 31.09 15.71
N ASP A 205 3.62 32.21 16.01
CA ASP A 205 5.01 32.32 16.52
C ASP A 205 5.23 31.86 17.98
N VAL A 206 4.16 31.46 18.68
CA VAL A 206 4.24 31.02 20.08
C VAL A 206 4.82 29.59 20.17
N LYS A 207 6.08 29.46 20.60
CA LYS A 207 6.78 28.15 20.68
C LYS A 207 6.36 27.25 21.85
N MET A 208 5.87 27.82 22.94
CA MET A 208 5.58 27.12 24.20
C MET A 208 4.16 27.41 24.66
N VAL A 209 3.36 26.38 24.87
CA VAL A 209 1.95 26.48 25.24
C VAL A 209 1.65 25.71 26.53
N LYS A 210 0.57 26.06 27.23
CA LYS A 210 0.12 25.27 28.38
C LYS A 210 -0.45 23.93 27.93
N GLU A 211 -0.54 22.96 28.83
CA GLU A 211 -1.07 21.63 28.50
C GLU A 211 -2.48 21.66 27.88
N ASP A 212 -3.39 22.47 28.40
CA ASP A 212 -4.76 22.59 27.85
C ASP A 212 -4.78 23.22 26.45
N GLU A 213 -3.92 24.22 26.22
CA GLU A 213 -3.74 24.84 24.89
C GLU A 213 -3.12 23.85 23.91
N PHE A 214 -2.17 23.02 24.37
CA PHE A 214 -1.56 21.96 23.57
C PHE A 214 -2.59 20.90 23.17
N LYS A 215 -3.44 20.45 24.11
CA LYS A 215 -4.53 19.50 23.84
C LYS A 215 -5.51 20.07 22.82
N LYS A 216 -5.88 21.35 22.97
CA LYS A 216 -6.73 22.05 22.00
C LYS A 216 -6.08 22.10 20.62
N LEU A 217 -4.79 22.43 20.55
CA LEU A 217 -4.03 22.45 19.29
C LEU A 217 -4.03 21.07 18.63
N LEU A 218 -3.74 20.00 19.36
CA LEU A 218 -3.76 18.65 18.79
C LEU A 218 -5.16 18.24 18.31
N LYS A 219 -6.21 18.58 19.08
CA LYS A 219 -7.60 18.34 18.68
C LYS A 219 -7.93 19.07 17.37
N ASP A 220 -7.50 20.32 17.24
CA ASP A 220 -7.71 21.10 16.04
C ASP A 220 -6.94 20.48 14.86
N PHE A 221 -5.71 19.99 15.07
CA PHE A 221 -4.92 19.27 14.06
C PHE A 221 -5.63 18.01 13.57
N LEU A 222 -6.07 17.14 14.49
CA LEU A 222 -6.85 15.96 14.18
C LEU A 222 -8.12 16.32 13.38
N GLY A 223 -8.84 17.38 13.79
CA GLY A 223 -10.00 17.87 13.05
C GLY A 223 -9.67 18.31 11.63
N SER A 224 -8.52 18.94 11.41
CA SER A 224 -8.07 19.32 10.06
C SER A 224 -7.69 18.11 9.21
N ILE A 225 -7.03 17.10 9.78
CA ILE A 225 -6.70 15.85 9.07
C ILE A 225 -8.00 15.14 8.69
N MET A 226 -8.96 15.05 9.61
CA MET A 226 -10.28 14.49 9.37
C MET A 226 -10.97 15.17 8.18
N LEU A 227 -11.01 16.50 8.13
CA LEU A 227 -11.66 17.21 7.03
C LEU A 227 -10.98 16.98 5.68
N GLN A 228 -9.64 16.89 5.65
CA GLN A 228 -8.93 16.57 4.40
C GLN A 228 -9.22 15.15 3.92
N LEU A 229 -9.22 14.17 4.82
CA LEU A 229 -9.50 12.78 4.48
C LEU A 229 -10.99 12.54 4.15
N GLU A 230 -11.92 13.28 4.75
CA GLU A 230 -13.35 13.23 4.37
C GLU A 230 -13.57 13.79 2.96
N GLY A 231 -12.79 14.82 2.56
CA GLY A 231 -12.87 15.41 1.22
C GLY A 231 -12.12 14.61 0.14
N ASN A 232 -11.05 13.91 0.52
CA ASN A 232 -10.25 13.08 -0.37
C ASN A 232 -9.72 11.84 0.39
N PRO A 233 -10.50 10.76 0.44
CA PRO A 233 -10.08 9.52 1.09
C PRO A 233 -8.86 8.91 0.41
N ILE A 234 -7.96 8.31 1.21
CA ILE A 234 -6.76 7.64 0.70
C ILE A 234 -6.93 6.15 0.85
N SER A 235 -6.92 5.39 -0.25
CA SER A 235 -6.85 3.93 -0.22
C SER A 235 -5.41 3.46 -0.44
N VAL A 236 -4.97 2.53 0.41
CA VAL A 236 -3.67 1.88 0.29
C VAL A 236 -3.88 0.38 0.30
N SER A 237 -3.37 -0.29 -0.73
CA SER A 237 -3.34 -1.75 -0.81
C SER A 237 -1.90 -2.27 -0.66
N SER A 238 -1.77 -3.47 -0.10
CA SER A 238 -0.52 -4.21 0.01
C SER A 238 -0.74 -5.65 -0.40
N ASN A 239 0.16 -6.18 -1.22
CA ASN A 239 0.13 -7.53 -1.74
C ASN A 239 1.45 -8.21 -1.39
N SER A 240 1.39 -9.34 -0.69
CA SER A 240 2.58 -10.11 -0.33
C SER A 240 2.39 -11.58 -0.68
N VAL A 241 3.37 -12.17 -1.37
CA VAL A 241 3.35 -13.60 -1.69
C VAL A 241 3.59 -14.39 -0.41
N VAL A 242 2.68 -15.33 -0.13
CA VAL A 242 2.80 -16.24 1.00
C VAL A 242 3.70 -17.39 0.59
N HIS A 243 4.96 -17.30 1.00
CA HIS A 243 5.87 -18.44 0.95
C HIS A 243 5.49 -19.37 2.10
N GLU A 244 5.14 -20.62 1.79
CA GLU A 244 5.08 -21.64 2.84
C GLU A 244 6.43 -21.65 3.57
N PRO A 245 6.45 -21.63 4.91
CA PRO A 245 7.70 -21.89 5.62
C PRO A 245 8.19 -23.24 5.11
N LEU A 246 9.44 -23.31 4.64
CA LEU A 246 10.12 -24.57 4.34
C LEU A 246 10.13 -25.41 5.63
N ALA A 247 9.04 -26.13 5.87
CA ALA A 247 8.94 -27.13 6.89
C ALA A 247 9.90 -28.22 6.45
N SER A 248 11.10 -28.12 7.01
CA SER A 248 12.14 -29.13 6.96
C SER A 248 11.52 -30.50 7.22
N SER A 249 11.69 -31.40 6.26
CA SER A 249 11.72 -32.85 6.45
C SER A 249 10.48 -33.48 7.11
N SER A 250 9.53 -33.92 6.29
CA SER A 250 8.65 -35.06 6.63
C SER A 250 9.51 -36.30 6.88
N SER A 251 9.92 -36.50 8.14
CA SER A 251 10.38 -37.78 8.66
C SER A 251 9.91 -37.88 10.09
N LEU A 252 8.67 -38.35 10.26
CA LEU A 252 8.04 -38.86 11.49
C LEU A 252 6.60 -39.19 11.01
N LEU A 253 6.25 -40.43 10.68
CA LEU A 253 6.02 -41.52 11.62
C LEU A 253 6.04 -42.86 10.83
N GLN A 254 7.01 -43.73 11.11
CA GLN A 254 6.80 -45.17 10.88
C GLN A 254 6.39 -45.79 12.22
N PRO A 255 5.31 -46.58 12.28
CA PRO A 255 4.94 -47.32 13.48
C PRO A 255 5.93 -48.48 13.70
N PRO A 256 6.29 -48.79 14.96
CA PRO A 256 7.12 -49.95 15.26
C PRO A 256 6.36 -51.25 14.97
N SER A 257 7.06 -52.23 14.39
CA SER A 257 6.60 -53.63 14.25
C SER A 257 6.75 -54.40 15.55
#